data_AF-A0AAF0LH99-F1
#
_entry.id   AF-A0AAF0LH99-F1
#
_cell.length_a   1.000
_cell.length_b   1.000
_cell.length_c   1.000
_cell.angle_alpha   90.00
_cell.angle_beta   90.00
_cell.angle_gamma   90.00
#
_symmetry.space_group_name_H-M   'P 1'
#
loop_
_entity.id
_entity.type
_entity.pdbx_description
1 polymer ?
#
loop_
_entity_poly.entity_id
_entity_poly.type
_entity_poly.pdbx_seq_one_letter_code
_entity_poly.pdbx_strand_id
1 'polypeptide(L)'
;MNEEPHLPRLAQLCDNLGSIIAGRHAEALIKSAENIPFVPGVIAVLPSWVWVLPQIDVGRKGVVDGVKQTMPSRLSYPDGPVLLMAEDATVPWTLTGLGNHSDGTAKVPFTPLRVTTAANLNDTLQVPVVVRSSLSAAQRDRELRRIVRTGETARWELMSGFEYFTKQRLHAANNIVAAEIAQHKGIPLAGVVDEITLEDLASTMLFGQNGTSVIQRMIDTALDPHRFDRVDPMHFFTVGIRARAEEAVRRQIGDPKVGPKVRRVFAKSQVSTLDELLTEYKLLYPNDSLAKKRALAALTAGPDIATTQRLYRDEITAAPDAGGDE
;
A
#
# COMPACT_ATOMS: atom_id res chain seq x y z
N MET A 1 17.31 -18.57 -8.94
CA MET A 1 17.11 -17.97 -7.60
C MET A 1 16.61 -16.56 -7.84
N ASN A 2 15.32 -16.32 -7.64
CA ASN A 2 14.72 -15.00 -7.77
C ASN A 2 15.11 -14.19 -6.53
N GLU A 3 16.25 -13.51 -6.56
CA GLU A 3 16.49 -12.39 -5.68
C GLU A 3 15.55 -11.27 -6.11
N GLU A 4 14.28 -11.34 -5.68
CA GLU A 4 13.34 -10.24 -5.86
C GLU A 4 13.90 -9.02 -5.12
N PRO A 5 14.21 -7.94 -5.83
CA PRO A 5 14.88 -6.80 -5.23
C PRO A 5 13.89 -6.00 -4.37
N HIS A 6 14.41 -5.54 -3.24
CA HIS A 6 13.84 -5.84 -1.94
C HIS A 6 12.75 -4.86 -1.51
N LEU A 7 11.49 -5.30 -1.52
CA LEU A 7 10.55 -4.83 -0.50
C LEU A 7 11.17 -5.12 0.88
N PRO A 8 10.89 -4.29 1.92
CA PRO A 8 11.34 -4.60 3.27
C PRO A 8 10.97 -6.05 3.59
N ARG A 9 11.94 -6.87 4.04
CA ARG A 9 11.68 -8.27 4.40
C ARG A 9 10.42 -8.32 5.26
N LEU A 10 9.56 -9.32 5.06
CA LEU A 10 8.23 -9.36 5.68
C LEU A 10 8.27 -9.11 7.20
N ALA A 11 9.27 -9.63 7.90
CA ALA A 11 9.53 -9.30 9.31
C ALA A 11 9.81 -7.82 9.56
N GLN A 12 10.79 -7.23 8.89
CA GLN A 12 11.10 -5.80 8.99
C GLN A 12 9.89 -4.92 8.63
N LEU A 13 9.12 -5.30 7.61
CA LEU A 13 7.87 -4.60 7.25
C LEU A 13 6.90 -4.60 8.44
N CYS A 14 6.68 -5.76 9.05
CA CYS A 14 5.78 -5.90 10.19
C CYS A 14 6.32 -5.14 11.42
N ASP A 15 7.62 -5.23 11.70
CA ASP A 15 8.27 -4.55 12.82
C ASP A 15 8.17 -3.03 12.70
N ASN A 16 8.37 -2.50 11.48
CA ASN A 16 8.22 -1.07 11.24
C ASN A 16 6.76 -0.62 11.35
N LEU A 17 5.80 -1.38 10.80
CA LEU A 17 4.38 -1.10 11.00
C LEU A 17 4.02 -1.13 12.50
N GLY A 18 4.51 -2.12 13.24
CA GLY A 18 4.36 -2.25 14.69
C GLY A 18 4.87 -1.03 15.44
N SER A 19 6.07 -0.57 15.09
CA SER A 19 6.71 0.61 15.66
C SER A 19 5.91 1.88 15.39
N ILE A 20 5.33 2.03 14.20
CA ILE A 20 4.47 3.18 13.87
C ILE A 20 3.21 3.18 14.74
N ILE A 21 2.58 2.03 14.96
CA ILE A 21 1.37 1.91 15.81
C ILE A 21 1.70 2.25 17.25
N ALA A 22 2.79 1.69 17.79
CA ALA A 22 3.26 2.00 19.13
C ALA A 22 3.59 3.50 19.27
N GLY A 23 4.24 4.10 18.26
CA GLY A 23 4.54 5.52 18.21
C GLY A 23 3.28 6.40 18.28
N ARG A 24 2.27 6.11 17.44
CA ARG A 24 0.99 6.84 17.46
C ARG A 24 0.26 6.71 18.79
N HIS A 25 0.28 5.52 19.38
CA HIS A 25 -0.35 5.30 20.66
C HIS A 25 0.38 6.05 21.79
N ALA A 26 1.72 6.01 21.81
CA ALA A 26 2.52 6.78 22.76
C ALA A 26 2.29 8.31 22.62
N GLU A 27 2.13 8.82 21.39
CA GLU A 27 1.80 10.22 21.15
C GLU A 27 0.42 10.59 21.73
N ALA A 28 -0.58 9.73 21.54
CA ALA A 28 -1.91 9.90 22.12
C ALA A 28 -1.85 9.89 23.65
N LEU A 29 -1.05 8.98 24.24
CA LEU A 29 -0.83 8.94 25.69
C LEU A 29 -0.21 10.25 26.19
N ILE A 30 0.82 10.79 25.53
CA ILE A 30 1.43 12.09 25.91
C ILE A 30 0.38 13.20 25.91
N LYS A 31 -0.46 13.28 24.86
CA LYS A 31 -1.53 14.30 24.75
C LYS A 31 -2.59 14.15 25.85
N SER A 32 -2.85 12.93 26.29
CA SER A 32 -3.80 12.65 27.39
C SER A 32 -3.19 12.78 28.79
N ALA A 33 -1.86 12.68 28.91
CA ALA A 33 -1.13 12.58 30.17
C ALA A 33 -1.16 13.86 31.01
N GLU A 34 -1.52 15.00 30.43
CA GLU A 34 -1.74 16.25 31.17
C GLU A 34 -2.79 16.09 32.28
N ASN A 35 -3.67 15.09 32.18
CA ASN A 35 -4.70 14.79 33.16
C ASN A 35 -4.44 13.51 33.99
N ILE A 36 -3.30 12.84 33.82
CA ILE A 36 -3.01 11.54 34.46
C ILE A 36 -1.93 11.71 35.54
N PRO A 37 -2.27 11.53 36.84
CA PRO A 37 -1.29 11.56 37.92
C PRO A 37 -0.10 10.63 37.66
N PHE A 38 1.10 11.08 38.03
CA PHE A 38 2.27 10.22 37.92
C PHE A 38 2.27 9.15 39.00
N VAL A 39 2.39 7.89 38.57
CA VAL A 39 2.69 6.75 39.44
C VAL A 39 3.98 6.11 38.92
N PRO A 40 5.01 5.91 39.77
CA PRO A 40 6.22 5.18 39.39
C PRO A 40 5.89 3.77 38.88
N GLY A 41 6.57 3.34 37.83
CA GLY A 41 6.27 2.06 37.20
C GLY A 41 7.11 1.76 35.97
N VAL A 42 6.51 1.08 35.00
CA VAL A 42 7.09 0.74 33.70
C VAL A 42 6.20 1.15 32.55
N ILE A 43 6.80 1.35 31.39
CA ILE A 43 6.13 1.41 30.11
C ILE A 43 6.35 0.06 29.42
N ALA A 44 5.28 -0.65 29.13
CA ALA A 44 5.32 -1.91 28.39
C ALA A 44 4.82 -1.69 26.96
N VAL A 45 5.56 -2.18 25.96
CA VAL A 45 5.18 -2.11 24.55
C VAL A 45 4.92 -3.52 24.04
N LEU A 46 3.65 -3.79 23.77
CA LEU A 46 3.14 -5.03 23.21
C LEU A 46 3.41 -5.08 21.69
N PRO A 47 3.70 -6.26 21.12
CA PRO A 47 3.92 -6.39 19.69
C PRO A 47 2.58 -6.34 18.94
N SER A 48 2.59 -5.75 17.74
CA SER A 48 1.41 -5.72 16.86
C SER A 48 1.32 -6.94 15.93
N TRP A 49 2.27 -7.87 16.02
CA TRP A 49 2.36 -9.02 15.13
C TRP A 49 2.81 -10.25 15.89
N VAL A 50 2.31 -11.40 15.46
CA VAL A 50 2.77 -12.71 15.90
C VAL A 50 2.89 -13.65 14.72
N TRP A 51 3.88 -14.54 14.77
CA TRP A 51 4.16 -15.49 13.70
C TRP A 51 3.51 -16.83 14.02
N VAL A 52 2.43 -17.15 13.30
CA VAL A 52 1.64 -18.37 13.51
C VAL A 52 1.43 -19.10 12.19
N LEU A 53 1.08 -20.39 12.26
CA LEU A 53 0.71 -21.12 11.05
C LEU A 53 -0.58 -20.56 10.47
N PRO A 54 -0.65 -20.28 9.15
CA PRO A 54 -1.89 -19.82 8.52
C PRO A 54 -2.95 -20.93 8.51
N GLN A 55 -4.21 -20.56 8.69
CA GLN A 55 -5.37 -21.47 8.61
C GLN A 55 -6.00 -21.53 7.21
N ILE A 56 -5.61 -20.62 6.32
CA ILE A 56 -5.95 -20.67 4.90
C ILE A 56 -4.74 -21.08 4.05
N ASP A 57 -5.00 -21.56 2.84
CA ASP A 57 -3.95 -21.77 1.85
C ASP A 57 -3.41 -20.41 1.38
N VAL A 58 -2.15 -20.14 1.70
CA VAL A 58 -1.39 -18.95 1.27
C VAL A 58 -0.47 -19.27 0.08
N GLY A 59 -0.67 -20.43 -0.57
CA GLY A 59 0.09 -20.94 -1.69
C GLY A 59 1.55 -21.20 -1.33
N ARG A 60 2.44 -20.94 -2.30
CA ARG A 60 3.89 -21.18 -2.17
C ARG A 60 4.56 -20.42 -1.02
N LYS A 61 3.94 -19.38 -0.46
CA LYS A 61 4.50 -18.62 0.68
C LYS A 61 4.41 -19.38 2.00
N GLY A 62 3.42 -20.25 2.13
CA GLY A 62 3.18 -21.01 3.37
C GLY A 62 4.02 -22.26 3.49
N VAL A 63 4.83 -22.59 2.48
CA VAL A 63 5.62 -23.82 2.42
C VAL A 63 7.00 -23.53 1.84
N VAL A 64 8.06 -23.82 2.59
CA VAL A 64 9.45 -23.75 2.12
C VAL A 64 10.04 -25.14 2.28
N ASP A 65 10.55 -25.71 1.19
CA ASP A 65 11.11 -27.07 1.14
C ASP A 65 10.17 -28.15 1.72
N GLY A 66 8.86 -28.02 1.47
CA GLY A 66 7.83 -28.94 1.97
C GLY A 66 7.41 -28.71 3.42
N VAL A 67 8.05 -27.77 4.13
CA VAL A 67 7.75 -27.44 5.54
C VAL A 67 6.83 -26.23 5.61
N LYS A 68 5.72 -26.36 6.36
CA LYS A 68 4.81 -25.24 6.62
C LYS A 68 5.53 -24.12 7.38
N GLN A 69 5.43 -22.91 6.88
CA GLN A 69 6.04 -21.72 7.48
C GLN A 69 5.03 -20.91 8.28
N THR A 70 5.50 -20.29 9.36
CA THR A 70 4.72 -19.29 10.07
C THR A 70 4.62 -18.02 9.25
N MET A 71 3.51 -17.33 9.41
CA MET A 71 3.20 -16.09 8.72
C MET A 71 2.71 -15.05 9.74
N PRO A 72 2.84 -13.75 9.46
CA PRO A 72 2.46 -12.72 10.41
C PRO A 72 0.94 -12.61 10.47
N SER A 73 0.39 -12.80 11.66
CA SER A 73 -0.99 -12.44 12.01
C SER A 73 -0.97 -11.21 12.92
N ARG A 74 -1.96 -10.36 12.74
CA ARG A 74 -2.09 -9.05 13.37
C ARG A 74 -2.62 -9.19 14.80
N LEU A 75 -1.91 -8.62 15.76
CA LEU A 75 -2.40 -8.41 17.12
C LEU A 75 -2.93 -7.00 17.27
N SER A 76 -4.12 -6.88 17.85
CA SER A 76 -4.75 -5.60 18.16
C SER A 76 -5.18 -5.57 19.62
N TYR A 77 -5.06 -4.39 20.23
CA TYR A 77 -5.40 -4.14 21.63
C TYR A 77 -6.35 -2.94 21.64
N PRO A 78 -7.56 -3.06 22.21
CA PRO A 78 -8.54 -1.98 22.25
C PRO A 78 -7.98 -0.67 22.82
N ASP A 79 -7.21 -0.77 23.91
CA ASP A 79 -6.58 0.36 24.59
C ASP A 79 -5.17 0.67 24.06
N GLY A 80 -4.80 0.09 22.91
CA GLY A 80 -3.51 0.28 22.26
C GLY A 80 -2.35 -0.56 22.85
N PRO A 81 -1.22 -0.64 22.12
CA PRO A 81 -0.11 -1.55 22.47
C PRO A 81 0.88 -0.98 23.50
N VAL A 82 0.68 0.23 24.04
CA VAL A 82 1.62 0.88 24.96
C VAL A 82 0.94 1.05 26.30
N LEU A 83 1.45 0.38 27.34
CA LEU A 83 0.84 0.35 28.66
C LEU A 83 1.69 1.14 29.65
N LEU A 84 1.05 1.89 30.54
CA LEU A 84 1.68 2.47 31.73
C LEU A 84 1.30 1.59 32.93
N MET A 85 2.27 0.92 33.55
CA MET A 85 2.01 -0.13 34.54
C MET A 85 2.75 0.14 35.85
N ALA A 86 2.08 0.03 36.99
CA ALA A 86 2.69 0.00 38.33
C ALA A 86 2.60 -1.39 38.99
N GLU A 87 1.84 -2.30 38.39
CA GLU A 87 1.59 -3.67 38.81
C GLU A 87 1.28 -4.53 37.57
N ASP A 88 1.04 -5.82 37.76
CA ASP A 88 0.67 -6.73 36.66
C ASP A 88 -0.58 -6.21 35.93
N ALA A 89 -0.55 -6.25 34.61
CA ALA A 89 -1.66 -5.78 33.78
C ALA A 89 -2.34 -6.95 33.07
N THR A 90 -3.65 -6.83 32.90
CA THR A 90 -4.44 -7.71 32.04
C THR A 90 -4.97 -6.87 30.88
N VAL A 91 -4.66 -7.27 29.65
CA VAL A 91 -4.99 -6.49 28.45
C VAL A 91 -5.81 -7.33 27.48
N PRO A 92 -6.99 -6.87 27.04
CA PRO A 92 -7.74 -7.56 26.00
C PRO A 92 -6.98 -7.50 24.68
N TRP A 93 -6.98 -8.61 23.94
CA TRP A 93 -6.33 -8.70 22.64
C TRP A 93 -7.22 -9.41 21.62
N THR A 94 -7.03 -9.08 20.35
CA THR A 94 -7.58 -9.80 19.21
C THR A 94 -6.45 -10.13 18.22
N LEU A 95 -6.51 -11.34 17.68
CA LEU A 95 -5.62 -11.86 16.64
C LEU A 95 -6.45 -12.03 15.38
N THR A 96 -6.02 -11.40 14.29
CA THR A 96 -6.62 -11.59 12.97
C THR A 96 -5.57 -11.78 11.89
N GLY A 97 -5.89 -12.55 10.86
CA GLY A 97 -5.07 -12.65 9.65
C GLY A 97 -4.80 -14.07 9.20
N LEU A 98 -4.89 -14.28 7.89
CA LEU A 98 -4.60 -15.56 7.23
C LEU A 98 -5.47 -16.71 7.75
N GLY A 99 -6.75 -16.42 7.99
CA GLY A 99 -7.73 -17.35 8.54
C GLY A 99 -7.69 -17.50 10.05
N ASN A 100 -6.62 -17.04 10.72
CA ASN A 100 -6.58 -17.02 12.17
C ASN A 100 -7.54 -15.94 12.70
N HIS A 101 -8.39 -16.35 13.63
CA HIS A 101 -9.21 -15.47 14.44
C HIS A 101 -9.21 -15.99 15.87
N SER A 102 -8.75 -15.18 16.81
CA SER A 102 -8.78 -15.49 18.23
C SER A 102 -8.80 -14.20 19.03
N ASP A 103 -9.39 -14.24 20.21
CA ASP A 103 -9.39 -13.13 21.14
C ASP A 103 -9.21 -13.65 22.57
N GLY A 104 -8.89 -12.75 23.50
CA GLY A 104 -8.73 -13.10 24.89
C GLY A 104 -8.11 -11.99 25.71
N THR A 105 -7.53 -12.37 26.84
CA THR A 105 -6.85 -11.44 27.75
C THR A 105 -5.41 -11.89 27.97
N ALA A 106 -4.47 -10.98 27.76
CA ALA A 106 -3.05 -11.22 27.96
C ALA A 106 -2.66 -10.75 29.36
N LYS A 107 -1.90 -11.58 30.09
CA LYS A 107 -1.28 -11.16 31.34
C LYS A 107 0.12 -10.63 31.05
N VAL A 108 0.37 -9.39 31.42
CA VAL A 108 1.65 -8.71 31.30
C VAL A 108 2.23 -8.54 32.70
N PRO A 109 3.29 -9.28 33.07
CA PRO A 109 3.86 -9.19 34.40
C PRO A 109 4.64 -7.88 34.58
N PHE A 110 4.55 -7.30 35.77
CA PHE A 110 5.31 -6.12 36.17
C PHE A 110 6.75 -6.49 36.52
N THR A 111 7.68 -6.14 35.65
CA THR A 111 9.10 -6.46 35.81
C THR A 111 9.97 -5.21 35.67
N PRO A 112 10.08 -4.35 36.71
CA PRO A 112 10.71 -3.02 36.62
C PRO A 112 12.21 -3.03 36.32
N LEU A 113 12.87 -4.18 36.52
CA LEU A 113 14.30 -4.36 36.29
C LEU A 113 14.63 -5.05 34.97
N ARG A 114 13.63 -5.49 34.19
CA ARG A 114 13.82 -6.18 32.91
C ARG A 114 13.62 -5.24 31.73
N VAL A 115 14.34 -5.50 30.65
CA VAL A 115 14.19 -4.80 29.36
C VAL A 115 13.16 -5.52 28.48
N THR A 116 12.97 -6.81 28.69
CA THR A 116 11.98 -7.64 27.98
C THR A 116 11.28 -8.57 28.95
N THR A 117 10.00 -8.84 28.68
CA THR A 117 9.21 -9.88 29.34
C THR A 117 8.35 -10.60 28.30
N ALA A 118 7.57 -11.59 28.73
CA ALA A 118 6.61 -12.29 27.87
C ALA A 118 5.19 -12.02 28.37
N ALA A 119 4.29 -11.70 27.43
CA ALA A 119 2.86 -11.74 27.67
C ALA A 119 2.31 -13.09 27.21
N ASN A 120 1.58 -13.76 28.10
CA ASN A 120 0.87 -14.99 27.77
C ASN A 120 -0.46 -14.60 27.13
N LEU A 121 -0.61 -14.83 25.82
CA LEU A 121 -1.89 -14.63 25.13
C LEU A 121 -2.85 -15.78 25.44
N ASN A 122 -2.32 -17.01 25.43
CA ASN A 122 -2.99 -18.23 25.87
C ASN A 122 -1.93 -19.27 26.32
N ASP A 123 -2.34 -20.50 26.63
CA ASP A 123 -1.46 -21.57 27.13
C ASP A 123 -0.34 -21.98 26.16
N THR A 124 -0.49 -21.65 24.87
CA THR A 124 0.43 -22.07 23.79
C THR A 124 1.15 -20.92 23.11
N LEU A 125 0.70 -19.67 23.31
CA LEU A 125 1.16 -18.51 22.59
C LEU A 125 1.65 -17.42 23.54
N GLN A 126 2.96 -17.19 23.49
CA GLN A 126 3.63 -16.11 24.20
C GLN A 126 4.19 -15.09 23.22
N VAL A 127 4.12 -13.81 23.58
CA VAL A 127 4.66 -12.73 22.77
C VAL A 127 5.66 -11.88 23.54
N PRO A 128 6.76 -11.43 22.92
CA PRO A 128 7.76 -10.62 23.59
C PRO A 128 7.22 -9.20 23.82
N VAL A 129 7.39 -8.70 25.05
CA VAL A 129 7.00 -7.35 25.46
C VAL A 129 8.25 -6.57 25.82
N VAL A 130 8.42 -5.39 25.24
CA VAL A 130 9.53 -4.49 25.57
C VAL A 130 9.14 -3.66 26.78
N VAL A 131 9.98 -3.64 27.82
CA VAL A 131 9.72 -2.98 29.09
C VAL A 131 10.74 -1.86 29.30
N ARG A 132 10.26 -0.69 29.71
CA ARG A 132 11.07 0.50 29.99
C ARG A 132 10.72 1.04 31.36
N SER A 133 11.71 1.16 32.26
CA SER A 133 11.48 1.72 33.59
C SER A 133 11.11 3.21 33.51
N SER A 134 10.19 3.64 34.37
CA SER A 134 9.69 5.00 34.46
C SER A 134 9.52 5.41 35.93
N LEU A 135 10.61 5.86 36.55
CA LEU A 135 10.67 6.20 37.98
C LEU A 135 10.27 7.64 38.29
N SER A 136 10.19 8.50 37.27
CA SER A 136 9.72 9.89 37.40
C SER A 136 8.84 10.29 36.21
N ALA A 137 8.02 11.34 36.40
CA ALA A 137 7.20 11.89 35.32
C ALA A 137 8.04 12.33 34.11
N ALA A 138 9.21 12.94 34.36
CA ALA A 138 10.14 13.36 33.30
C ALA A 138 10.75 12.16 32.54
N GLN A 139 11.04 11.06 33.23
CA GLN A 139 11.51 9.83 32.59
C GLN A 139 10.41 9.18 31.75
N ARG A 140 9.17 9.15 32.25
CA ARG A 140 7.99 8.67 31.52
C ARG A 140 7.82 9.40 30.19
N ASP A 141 7.79 10.74 30.24
CA ASP A 141 7.63 11.58 29.05
C ASP A 141 8.78 11.35 28.06
N ARG A 142 10.03 11.26 28.54
CA ARG A 142 11.20 10.97 27.70
C ARG A 142 11.10 9.63 26.97
N GLU A 143 10.70 8.57 27.67
CA GLU A 143 10.57 7.23 27.07
C GLU A 143 9.37 7.16 26.11
N LEU A 144 8.24 7.80 26.42
CA LEU A 144 7.12 7.90 25.48
C LEU A 144 7.54 8.66 24.21
N ARG A 145 8.22 9.80 24.32
CA ARG A 145 8.78 10.53 23.16
C ARG A 145 9.81 9.73 22.38
N ARG A 146 10.54 8.82 23.04
CA ARG A 146 11.43 7.88 22.36
C ARG A 146 10.64 6.90 21.52
N ILE A 147 9.55 6.35 22.03
CA ILE A 147 8.65 5.45 21.28
C ILE A 147 8.03 6.19 20.08
N VAL A 148 7.58 7.43 20.27
CA VAL A 148 7.09 8.28 19.16
C VAL A 148 8.13 8.42 18.06
N ARG A 149 9.36 8.85 18.42
CA ARG A 149 10.47 8.98 17.46
C ARG A 149 10.82 7.67 16.76
N THR A 150 10.82 6.55 17.48
CA THR A 150 11.02 5.22 16.85
C THR A 150 9.93 4.92 15.82
N GLY A 151 8.67 5.26 16.09
CA GLY A 151 7.58 5.13 15.11
C GLY A 151 7.76 6.05 13.90
N GLU A 152 8.21 7.29 14.09
CA GLU A 152 8.51 8.21 12.99
C GLU A 152 9.68 7.71 12.13
N THR A 153 10.77 7.25 12.74
CA THR A 153 11.90 6.64 12.05
C THR A 153 11.47 5.40 11.27
N ALA A 154 10.68 4.51 11.87
CA ALA A 154 10.17 3.32 11.19
C ALA A 154 9.29 3.67 9.97
N ARG A 155 8.53 4.78 10.02
CA ARG A 155 7.78 5.28 8.86
C ARG A 155 8.72 5.69 7.73
N TRP A 156 9.77 6.44 8.05
CA TRP A 156 10.78 6.83 7.06
C TRP A 156 11.50 5.63 6.47
N GLU A 157 11.91 4.68 7.30
CA GLU A 157 12.55 3.43 6.84
C GLU A 157 11.66 2.62 5.91
N LEU A 158 10.35 2.53 6.18
CA LEU A 158 9.41 1.90 5.24
C LEU A 158 9.33 2.64 3.92
N MET A 159 9.22 3.97 3.96
CA MET A 159 9.15 4.78 2.75
C MET A 159 10.42 4.62 1.89
N SER A 160 11.60 4.72 2.50
CA SER A 160 12.88 4.49 1.84
C SER A 160 13.00 3.05 1.31
N GLY A 161 12.53 2.06 2.07
CA GLY A 161 12.50 0.67 1.65
C GLY A 161 11.60 0.41 0.42
N PHE A 162 10.60 1.26 0.17
CA PHE A 162 9.77 1.17 -1.03
C PHE A 162 10.33 1.93 -2.23
N GLU A 163 11.39 2.72 -2.09
CA GLU A 163 11.89 3.59 -3.17
C GLU A 163 12.31 2.79 -4.41
N TYR A 164 13.26 1.87 -4.22
CA TYR A 164 13.78 1.04 -5.31
C TYR A 164 12.66 0.24 -5.99
N PHE A 165 11.81 -0.40 -5.17
CA PHE A 165 10.70 -1.20 -5.67
C PHE A 165 9.70 -0.34 -6.47
N THR A 166 9.41 0.88 -6.02
CA THR A 166 8.51 1.80 -6.73
C THR A 166 9.08 2.18 -8.09
N LYS A 167 10.37 2.54 -8.17
CA LYS A 167 11.06 2.82 -9.44
C LYS A 167 10.97 1.62 -10.38
N GLN A 168 11.33 0.43 -9.91
CA GLN A 168 11.26 -0.79 -10.71
C GLN A 168 9.84 -1.06 -11.25
N ARG A 169 8.81 -0.86 -10.42
CA ARG A 169 7.41 -1.06 -10.84
C ARG A 169 6.94 0.01 -11.82
N LEU A 170 7.45 1.23 -11.74
CA LEU A 170 7.21 2.27 -12.74
C LEU A 170 7.84 1.93 -14.10
N HIS A 171 9.08 1.44 -14.14
CA HIS A 171 9.67 0.95 -15.40
C HIS A 171 8.88 -0.22 -15.99
N ALA A 172 8.52 -1.20 -15.15
CA ALA A 172 7.72 -2.33 -15.60
C ALA A 172 6.35 -1.87 -16.15
N ALA A 173 5.70 -0.92 -15.47
CA ALA A 173 4.46 -0.30 -15.94
C ALA A 173 4.66 0.46 -17.27
N ASN A 174 5.74 1.24 -17.41
CA ASN A 174 6.09 1.94 -18.64
C ASN A 174 6.18 0.96 -19.83
N ASN A 175 6.88 -0.16 -19.63
CA ASN A 175 7.06 -1.17 -20.67
C ASN A 175 5.76 -1.90 -20.99
N ILE A 176 4.94 -2.23 -19.99
CA ILE A 176 3.63 -2.88 -20.19
C ILE A 176 2.70 -1.96 -20.99
N VAL A 177 2.60 -0.68 -20.60
CA VAL A 177 1.76 0.30 -21.28
C VAL A 177 2.29 0.57 -22.69
N ALA A 178 3.61 0.65 -22.87
CA ALA A 178 4.25 0.80 -24.18
C ALA A 178 3.94 -0.38 -25.10
N ALA A 179 4.10 -1.62 -24.64
CA ALA A 179 3.79 -2.81 -25.43
C ALA A 179 2.32 -2.85 -25.85
N GLU A 180 1.41 -2.47 -24.95
CA GLU A 180 -0.01 -2.41 -25.23
C GLU A 180 -0.36 -1.36 -26.30
N ILE A 181 0.20 -0.14 -26.19
CA ILE A 181 -0.01 0.93 -27.16
C ILE A 181 0.67 0.61 -28.50
N ALA A 182 1.87 0.03 -28.47
CA ALA A 182 2.60 -0.42 -29.65
C ALA A 182 1.80 -1.46 -30.44
N GLN A 183 1.20 -2.43 -29.76
CA GLN A 183 0.31 -3.42 -30.40
C GLN A 183 -0.88 -2.76 -31.10
N HIS A 184 -1.44 -1.71 -30.50
CA HIS A 184 -2.56 -0.98 -31.09
C HIS A 184 -2.15 -0.09 -32.28
N LYS A 185 -1.03 0.62 -32.18
CA LYS A 185 -0.56 1.56 -33.21
C LYS A 185 0.27 0.89 -34.32
N GLY A 186 0.70 -0.35 -34.14
CA GLY A 186 1.58 -1.05 -35.08
C GLY A 186 3.01 -0.50 -35.11
N ILE A 187 3.40 0.29 -34.12
CA ILE A 187 4.72 0.94 -34.04
C ILE A 187 5.40 0.46 -32.76
N PRO A 188 6.63 -0.09 -32.82
CA PRO A 188 7.35 -0.50 -31.62
C PRO A 188 7.68 0.72 -30.74
N LEU A 189 7.39 0.61 -29.45
CA LEU A 189 7.70 1.64 -28.45
C LEU A 189 8.62 1.06 -27.38
N ALA A 190 9.75 1.72 -27.12
CA ALA A 190 10.64 1.35 -26.02
C ALA A 190 10.07 1.73 -24.64
N GLY A 191 9.22 2.75 -24.59
CA GLY A 191 8.56 3.29 -23.41
C GLY A 191 7.53 4.34 -23.83
N VAL A 192 6.63 4.72 -22.94
CA VAL A 192 5.64 5.80 -23.18
C VAL A 192 6.01 7.11 -22.49
N VAL A 193 6.91 7.04 -21.51
CA VAL A 193 7.52 8.20 -20.85
C VAL A 193 9.04 8.02 -20.76
N ASP A 194 9.77 9.14 -20.69
CA ASP A 194 11.22 9.16 -20.51
C ASP A 194 11.65 8.91 -19.06
N GLU A 195 12.96 8.73 -18.85
CA GLU A 195 13.55 8.41 -17.55
C GLU A 195 13.32 9.51 -16.50
N ILE A 196 13.45 10.77 -16.91
CA ILE A 196 13.27 11.92 -16.02
C ILE A 196 11.83 11.95 -15.49
N THR A 197 10.87 11.68 -16.37
CA THR A 197 9.45 11.57 -16.02
C THR A 197 9.20 10.39 -15.08
N LEU A 198 9.87 9.25 -15.27
CA LEU A 198 9.75 8.11 -14.35
C LEU A 198 10.30 8.45 -12.95
N GLU A 199 11.41 9.18 -12.87
CA GLU A 199 11.96 9.65 -11.60
C GLU A 199 11.03 10.65 -10.89
N ASP A 200 10.41 11.57 -11.62
CA ASP A 200 9.42 12.51 -11.07
C ASP A 200 8.16 11.78 -10.58
N LEU A 201 7.67 10.80 -11.35
CA LEU A 201 6.54 9.95 -10.95
C LEU A 201 6.87 9.13 -9.70
N ALA A 202 8.09 8.59 -9.60
CA ALA A 202 8.53 7.86 -8.42
C ALA A 202 8.56 8.76 -7.18
N SER A 203 9.14 9.95 -7.32
CA SER A 203 9.19 10.97 -6.26
C SER A 203 7.78 11.38 -5.83
N THR A 204 6.88 11.60 -6.78
CA THR A 204 5.47 11.93 -6.53
C THR A 204 4.72 10.78 -5.83
N MET A 205 4.97 9.53 -6.20
CA MET A 205 4.35 8.37 -5.54
C MET A 205 4.82 8.21 -4.08
N LEU A 206 6.11 8.43 -3.82
CA LEU A 206 6.74 8.27 -2.50
C LEU A 206 6.47 9.45 -1.57
N PHE A 207 6.63 10.68 -2.05
CA PHE A 207 6.62 11.89 -1.23
C PHE A 207 5.42 12.81 -1.49
N GLY A 208 4.72 12.64 -2.61
CA GLY A 208 3.63 13.52 -3.02
C GLY A 208 4.13 14.84 -3.61
N GLN A 209 3.23 15.62 -4.21
CA GLN A 209 3.54 16.95 -4.75
C GLN A 209 2.99 18.09 -3.89
N ASN A 210 1.96 17.85 -3.05
CA ASN A 210 1.30 18.87 -2.22
C ASN A 210 0.55 18.23 -1.02
N GLY A 211 1.16 17.25 -0.36
CA GLY A 211 0.53 16.54 0.77
C GLY A 211 0.83 15.05 0.78
N THR A 212 -0.10 14.25 1.28
CA THR A 212 0.14 12.83 1.52
C THR A 212 0.31 12.05 0.21
N SER A 213 1.44 11.34 0.11
CA SER A 213 1.74 10.51 -1.05
C SER A 213 0.86 9.26 -1.14
N VAL A 214 0.91 8.57 -2.28
CA VAL A 214 0.18 7.30 -2.45
C VAL A 214 0.75 6.25 -1.50
N ILE A 215 2.07 6.16 -1.37
CA ILE A 215 2.74 5.20 -0.49
C ILE A 215 2.45 5.51 0.98
N GLN A 216 2.47 6.79 1.38
CA GLN A 216 2.11 7.19 2.73
C GLN A 216 0.67 6.80 3.08
N ARG A 217 -0.28 7.02 2.15
CA ARG A 217 -1.68 6.56 2.33
C ARG A 217 -1.79 5.05 2.43
N MET A 218 -0.99 4.29 1.67
CA MET A 218 -0.94 2.83 1.79
C MET A 218 -0.41 2.39 3.15
N ILE A 219 0.64 3.05 3.67
CA ILE A 219 1.14 2.82 5.02
C ILE A 219 0.04 3.13 6.04
N ASP A 220 -0.62 4.29 5.95
CA ASP A 220 -1.69 4.66 6.87
C ASP A 220 -2.84 3.64 6.86
N THR A 221 -3.21 3.16 5.67
CA THR A 221 -4.21 2.09 5.48
C THR A 221 -3.75 0.76 6.06
N ALA A 222 -2.44 0.47 6.04
CA ALA A 222 -1.84 -0.73 6.64
C ALA A 222 -1.81 -0.71 8.18
N LEU A 223 -2.06 0.44 8.83
CA LEU A 223 -2.12 0.50 10.28
C LEU A 223 -3.49 0.08 10.82
N ASP A 224 -4.50 -0.02 9.95
CA ASP A 224 -5.83 -0.49 10.32
C ASP A 224 -5.80 -1.95 10.80
N PRO A 225 -6.40 -2.27 11.97
CA PRO A 225 -6.42 -3.62 12.55
C PRO A 225 -6.88 -4.73 11.62
N HIS A 226 -7.87 -4.47 10.77
CA HIS A 226 -8.52 -5.49 9.94
C HIS A 226 -7.95 -5.55 8.52
N ARG A 227 -6.93 -4.74 8.23
CA ARG A 227 -6.43 -4.61 6.87
C ARG A 227 -5.89 -5.91 6.29
N PHE A 228 -5.36 -6.78 7.15
CA PHE A 228 -4.63 -7.98 6.77
C PHE A 228 -5.38 -9.27 7.09
N ASP A 229 -6.68 -9.20 7.35
CA ASP A 229 -7.52 -10.37 7.65
C ASP A 229 -7.44 -11.44 6.53
N ARG A 230 -7.35 -10.98 5.26
CA ARG A 230 -7.37 -11.83 4.07
C ARG A 230 -6.11 -11.77 3.22
N VAL A 231 -5.14 -10.92 3.56
CA VAL A 231 -3.98 -10.65 2.69
C VAL A 231 -2.74 -10.43 3.53
N ASP A 232 -1.62 -11.05 3.12
CA ASP A 232 -0.35 -10.80 3.78
C ASP A 232 0.16 -9.37 3.51
N PRO A 233 0.86 -8.73 4.46
CA PRO A 233 1.34 -7.36 4.30
C PRO A 233 2.18 -7.13 3.05
N MET A 234 3.06 -8.07 2.71
CA MET A 234 3.91 -7.95 1.52
C MET A 234 3.08 -7.92 0.23
N HIS A 235 2.11 -8.82 0.10
CA HIS A 235 1.22 -8.87 -1.05
C HIS A 235 0.39 -7.59 -1.20
N PHE A 236 -0.13 -7.06 -0.08
CA PHE A 236 -0.85 -5.79 -0.08
C PHE A 236 -0.02 -4.65 -0.71
N PHE A 237 1.23 -4.47 -0.27
CA PHE A 237 2.11 -3.45 -0.84
C PHE A 237 2.52 -3.76 -2.28
N THR A 238 2.88 -5.01 -2.58
CA THR A 238 3.29 -5.43 -3.93
C THR A 238 2.22 -5.13 -4.98
N VAL A 239 0.99 -5.58 -4.72
CA VAL A 239 -0.14 -5.40 -5.65
C VAL A 239 -0.56 -3.95 -5.70
N GLY A 240 -0.63 -3.28 -4.55
CA GLY A 240 -0.99 -1.88 -4.47
C GLY A 240 -0.02 -0.98 -5.25
N ILE A 241 1.29 -1.10 -5.01
CA ILE A 241 2.31 -0.30 -5.69
C ILE A 241 2.29 -0.56 -7.20
N ARG A 242 2.21 -1.84 -7.62
CA ARG A 242 2.10 -2.18 -9.04
C ARG A 242 0.91 -1.50 -9.71
N ALA A 243 -0.28 -1.60 -9.11
CA ALA A 243 -1.49 -1.00 -9.66
C ALA A 243 -1.39 0.53 -9.76
N ARG A 244 -0.75 1.18 -8.78
CA ARG A 244 -0.60 2.64 -8.76
C ARG A 244 0.51 3.14 -9.68
N ALA A 245 1.58 2.38 -9.87
CA ALA A 245 2.60 2.67 -10.87
C ALA A 245 2.00 2.65 -12.29
N GLU A 246 1.20 1.63 -12.62
CA GLU A 246 0.48 1.59 -13.90
C GLU A 246 -0.49 2.75 -14.06
N GLU A 247 -1.27 3.06 -13.02
CA GLU A 247 -2.18 4.22 -13.03
C GLU A 247 -1.44 5.54 -13.23
N ALA A 248 -0.27 5.71 -12.60
CA ALA A 248 0.55 6.92 -12.70
C ALA A 248 1.10 7.12 -14.12
N VAL A 249 1.69 6.07 -14.71
CA VAL A 249 2.18 6.12 -16.10
C VAL A 249 1.04 6.43 -17.07
N ARG A 250 -0.12 5.74 -16.95
CA ARG A 250 -1.28 5.99 -17.80
C ARG A 250 -1.80 7.42 -17.67
N ARG A 251 -1.89 7.94 -16.45
CA ARG A 251 -2.31 9.32 -16.20
C ARG A 251 -1.36 10.33 -16.84
N GLN A 252 -0.05 10.09 -16.73
CA GLN A 252 0.96 10.95 -17.33
C GLN A 252 0.78 11.07 -18.84
N ILE A 253 0.38 9.97 -19.49
CA ILE A 253 0.15 9.96 -20.93
C ILE A 253 -1.30 10.26 -21.36
N GLY A 254 -2.15 10.73 -20.43
CA GLY A 254 -3.55 11.01 -20.70
C GLY A 254 -4.42 9.78 -21.03
N ASP A 255 -3.93 8.55 -20.76
CA ASP A 255 -4.64 7.31 -21.03
C ASP A 255 -5.66 7.04 -19.91
N PRO A 256 -6.98 7.03 -20.21
CA PRO A 256 -7.98 6.74 -19.19
C PRO A 256 -7.91 5.26 -18.75
N LYS A 257 -8.37 4.97 -17.53
CA LYS A 257 -8.41 3.60 -16.98
C LYS A 257 -9.12 2.56 -17.88
N VAL A 258 -10.07 3.00 -18.69
CA VAL A 258 -10.82 2.15 -19.64
C VAL A 258 -10.07 1.93 -20.96
N GLY A 259 -8.96 2.64 -21.19
CA GLY A 259 -8.22 2.65 -22.45
C GLY A 259 -7.86 1.27 -23.00
N PRO A 260 -7.33 0.33 -22.18
CA PRO A 260 -7.04 -1.02 -22.66
C PRO A 260 -8.26 -1.76 -23.22
N LYS A 261 -9.44 -1.55 -22.62
CA LYS A 261 -10.68 -2.15 -23.14
C LYS A 261 -11.10 -1.50 -24.45
N VAL A 262 -11.04 -0.17 -24.53
CA VAL A 262 -11.39 0.59 -25.74
C VAL A 262 -10.53 0.15 -26.92
N ARG A 263 -9.20 0.11 -26.75
CA ARG A 263 -8.25 -0.35 -27.78
C ARG A 263 -8.51 -1.80 -28.20
N ARG A 264 -8.86 -2.68 -27.25
CA ARG A 264 -9.20 -4.08 -27.55
C ARG A 264 -10.50 -4.22 -28.35
N VAL A 265 -11.52 -3.42 -28.04
CA VAL A 265 -12.76 -3.39 -28.83
C VAL A 265 -12.46 -2.89 -30.22
N PHE A 266 -11.81 -1.72 -30.34
CA PHE A 266 -11.45 -1.13 -31.63
C PHE A 266 -10.64 -2.08 -32.53
N ALA A 267 -9.64 -2.77 -31.97
CA ALA A 267 -8.84 -3.75 -32.70
C ALA A 267 -9.63 -4.97 -33.21
N LYS A 268 -10.77 -5.29 -32.58
CA LYS A 268 -11.63 -6.44 -32.96
C LYS A 268 -12.78 -6.05 -33.88
N SER A 269 -13.35 -4.87 -33.70
CA SER A 269 -14.64 -4.50 -34.30
C SER A 269 -14.52 -3.83 -35.68
N GLN A 270 -13.31 -3.55 -36.17
CA GLN A 270 -13.05 -2.87 -37.46
C GLN A 270 -13.91 -1.61 -37.67
N VAL A 271 -14.27 -0.94 -36.57
CA VAL A 271 -15.15 0.24 -36.59
C VAL A 271 -14.42 1.42 -37.21
N SER A 272 -15.13 2.17 -38.04
CA SER A 272 -14.57 3.28 -38.82
C SER A 272 -14.78 4.63 -38.12
N THR A 273 -15.83 4.73 -37.28
CA THR A 273 -16.18 5.95 -36.57
C THR A 273 -16.16 5.78 -35.05
N LEU A 274 -16.04 6.90 -34.33
CA LEU A 274 -16.08 6.90 -32.88
C LEU A 274 -17.46 6.48 -32.33
N ASP A 275 -18.53 6.77 -33.05
CA ASP A 275 -19.90 6.44 -32.63
C ASP A 275 -20.21 4.94 -32.78
N GLU A 276 -19.70 4.31 -33.83
CA GLU A 276 -19.71 2.86 -33.98
C GLU A 276 -18.95 2.19 -32.83
N LEU A 277 -17.76 2.71 -32.50
CA LEU A 277 -16.96 2.18 -31.38
C LEU A 277 -17.71 2.25 -30.05
N LEU A 278 -18.39 3.38 -29.76
CA LEU A 278 -19.16 3.53 -28.53
C LEU A 278 -20.34 2.56 -28.46
N THR A 279 -21.00 2.34 -29.59
CA THR A 279 -22.11 1.39 -29.70
C THR A 279 -21.63 -0.03 -29.41
N GLU A 280 -20.55 -0.45 -30.07
CA GLU A 280 -19.96 -1.78 -29.88
C GLU A 280 -19.41 -1.96 -28.44
N TYR A 281 -18.79 -0.94 -27.89
CA TYR A 281 -18.31 -0.97 -26.51
C TYR A 281 -19.46 -1.17 -25.52
N LYS A 282 -20.60 -0.49 -25.72
CA LYS A 282 -21.78 -0.60 -24.85
C LYS A 282 -22.45 -1.97 -24.96
N LEU A 283 -22.42 -2.61 -26.13
CA LEU A 283 -22.90 -3.98 -26.30
C LEU A 283 -22.06 -4.97 -25.48
N LEU A 284 -20.74 -4.83 -25.48
CA LEU A 284 -19.83 -5.72 -24.72
C LEU A 284 -19.76 -5.40 -23.22
N TYR A 285 -19.95 -4.13 -22.84
CA TYR A 285 -19.83 -3.65 -21.46
C TYR A 285 -21.02 -2.74 -21.07
N PRO A 286 -22.24 -3.28 -20.91
CA PRO A 286 -23.45 -2.48 -20.73
C PRO A 286 -23.47 -1.66 -19.43
N ASN A 287 -22.72 -2.10 -18.41
CA ASN A 287 -22.64 -1.43 -17.11
C ASN A 287 -21.57 -0.33 -17.06
N ASP A 288 -20.77 -0.14 -18.11
CA ASP A 288 -19.68 0.83 -18.14
C ASP A 288 -20.07 2.06 -18.98
N SER A 289 -19.77 3.26 -18.50
CA SER A 289 -20.08 4.50 -19.20
C SER A 289 -18.83 5.05 -19.90
N LEU A 290 -18.88 5.08 -21.24
CA LEU A 290 -17.80 5.58 -22.08
C LEU A 290 -18.24 6.83 -22.85
N ALA A 291 -17.70 7.99 -22.47
CA ALA A 291 -17.91 9.23 -23.21
C ALA A 291 -16.95 9.33 -24.40
N LYS A 292 -17.37 10.00 -25.49
CA LYS A 292 -16.55 10.25 -26.70
C LYS A 292 -15.15 10.76 -26.36
N LYS A 293 -15.04 11.74 -25.47
CA LYS A 293 -13.75 12.31 -25.03
C LYS A 293 -12.80 11.27 -24.44
N ARG A 294 -13.32 10.31 -23.64
CA ARG A 294 -12.50 9.25 -23.03
C ARG A 294 -12.11 8.19 -24.06
N ALA A 295 -13.02 7.85 -24.98
CA ALA A 295 -12.70 6.95 -26.08
C ALA A 295 -11.59 7.53 -26.98
N LEU A 296 -11.70 8.81 -27.35
CA LEU A 296 -10.67 9.50 -28.12
C LEU A 296 -9.32 9.55 -27.37
N ALA A 297 -9.34 9.90 -26.07
CA ALA A 297 -8.13 9.92 -25.25
C ALA A 297 -7.45 8.54 -25.20
N ALA A 298 -8.23 7.45 -25.14
CA ALA A 298 -7.69 6.09 -25.17
C ALA A 298 -7.02 5.74 -26.50
N LEU A 299 -7.61 6.12 -27.64
CA LEU A 299 -7.02 5.82 -28.95
C LEU A 299 -5.79 6.68 -29.26
N THR A 300 -5.76 7.91 -28.74
CA THR A 300 -4.69 8.88 -29.00
C THR A 300 -3.52 8.80 -28.01
N ALA A 301 -3.67 8.11 -26.88
CA ALA A 301 -2.63 7.96 -25.85
C ALA A 301 -1.29 7.46 -26.43
N GLY A 302 -0.18 7.95 -25.88
CA GLY A 302 1.19 7.59 -26.28
C GLY A 302 2.22 8.66 -25.91
N PRO A 303 3.49 8.52 -26.30
CA PRO A 303 4.54 9.51 -25.98
C PRO A 303 4.29 10.89 -26.63
N ASP A 304 3.65 10.93 -27.79
CA ASP A 304 3.34 12.16 -28.54
C ASP A 304 1.90 12.66 -28.35
N ILE A 305 1.41 12.79 -27.11
CA ILE A 305 0.04 13.27 -26.85
C ILE A 305 -0.21 14.62 -27.50
N ALA A 306 0.75 15.54 -27.42
CA ALA A 306 0.62 16.88 -27.99
C ALA A 306 0.49 16.88 -29.52
N THR A 307 1.18 15.96 -30.20
CA THR A 307 1.19 15.84 -31.67
C THR A 307 -0.03 15.08 -32.16
N THR A 308 -0.41 13.98 -31.47
CA THR A 308 -1.51 13.09 -31.87
C THR A 308 -2.88 13.71 -31.60
N GLN A 309 -3.03 14.47 -30.51
CA GLN A 309 -4.28 15.17 -30.21
C GLN A 309 -4.57 16.31 -31.20
N ARG A 310 -3.55 16.91 -31.81
CA ARG A 310 -3.75 17.93 -32.87
C ARG A 310 -4.30 17.30 -34.15
N LEU A 311 -3.69 16.22 -34.62
CA LEU A 311 -4.11 15.50 -35.84
C LEU A 311 -5.58 15.02 -35.77
N TYR A 312 -5.96 14.35 -34.68
CA TYR A 312 -7.33 13.88 -34.52
C TYR A 312 -8.34 15.00 -34.20
N ARG A 313 -7.90 16.09 -33.57
CA ARG A 313 -8.77 17.26 -33.40
C ARG A 313 -9.11 17.84 -34.76
N ASP A 314 -8.13 17.97 -35.64
CA ASP A 314 -8.32 18.51 -36.99
C ASP A 314 -9.20 17.58 -37.84
N GLU A 315 -9.05 16.25 -37.75
CA GLU A 315 -9.94 15.28 -38.43
C GLU A 315 -11.38 15.24 -37.89
N ILE A 316 -11.59 15.53 -36.60
CA ILE A 316 -12.92 15.56 -35.97
C ILE A 316 -13.60 16.93 -36.14
N THR A 317 -12.83 18.02 -36.24
CA THR A 317 -13.36 19.37 -36.52
C THR A 317 -13.44 19.70 -38.00
N ALA A 318 -12.78 18.94 -38.88
CA ALA A 318 -13.08 18.92 -40.29
C ALA A 318 -14.49 18.34 -40.45
N ALA A 319 -15.48 19.23 -40.46
CA ALA A 319 -16.79 18.91 -40.98
C ALA A 319 -16.60 18.28 -42.38
N PRO A 320 -17.44 17.31 -42.79
CA PRO A 320 -17.43 16.89 -44.18
C PRO A 320 -17.62 18.16 -45.01
N ASP A 321 -16.68 18.43 -45.92
CA ASP A 321 -16.83 19.48 -46.90
C ASP A 321 -18.25 19.36 -47.46
N ALA A 322 -19.03 20.42 -47.30
CA ALA A 322 -20.29 20.61 -48.00
C ALA A 322 -19.95 20.80 -49.49
N GLY A 323 -19.51 19.72 -50.12
CA GLY A 323 -19.26 19.60 -51.54
C GLY A 323 -20.49 19.00 -52.20
N GLY A 324 -21.19 19.85 -52.93
CA GLY A 324 -22.17 19.44 -53.94
C GLY A 324 -23.58 19.92 -53.64
N ASP A 325 -23.94 21.07 -54.18
CA ASP A 325 -24.94 21.08 -55.26
C ASP A 325 -24.60 22.22 -56.23
N GLU A 326 -24.40 21.82 -57.49
CA GLU A 326 -24.44 22.68 -58.68
C GLU A 326 -25.86 23.21 -58.93
#